data_AF-A0A6P0XE12-F1
#
_entry.id   AF-A0A6P0XE12-F1
#
_cell.length_a   1.000
_cell.length_b   1.000
_cell.length_c   1.000
_cell.angle_alpha   90.00
_cell.angle_beta   90.00
_cell.angle_gamma   90.00
#
_symmetry.space_group_name_H-M   'P 1'
#
loop_
_entity.id
_entity.type
_entity.pdbx_description
1 polymer ?
#
loop_
_entity_poly.entity_id
_entity_poly.type
_entity_poly.pdbx_seq_one_letter_code
_entity_poly.pdbx_strand_id
1 'polypeptide(L)'
;MKLKAVRKYLAFSTAALVAVFPNSLLAQQVPVSKENTAVTTNSASDSVATYWTPEKMANAQSLDPPQAALAPLASSTTEPPLPSVSGEGKPPIVNLTPNANPLFTPLTPSNSEVVPNNVGSIGAYFTSSRIVPLTADWSYPYRTVGKLFFSDNGVNFVCSASVLRPRIILTAGHCVHRGSGGSSGFYSNFMFVPSYRDGVAPYRQWTWSWVITTGEWASSNGGVPNSADFAIIEVNDQFVNGSNRRIGDITGYLGYQTQRLIPNHATLLGYPVNL
;
A
#
# COMPACT_ATOMS: atom_id res chain seq x y z
N MET A 1 -4.28 -22.93 -93.54
CA MET A 1 -4.00 -24.07 -92.65
C MET A 1 -3.70 -23.51 -91.26
N LYS A 2 -4.61 -23.75 -90.30
CA LYS A 2 -4.68 -23.05 -89.00
C LYS A 2 -3.61 -23.58 -88.03
N LEU A 3 -2.68 -22.74 -87.57
CA LEU A 3 -1.80 -23.04 -86.44
C LEU A 3 -2.51 -22.69 -85.13
N LYS A 4 -2.77 -23.71 -84.30
CA LYS A 4 -3.25 -23.55 -82.92
C LYS A 4 -2.07 -23.20 -82.02
N ALA A 5 -2.07 -21.99 -81.45
CA ALA A 5 -1.15 -21.60 -80.38
C ALA A 5 -1.65 -22.19 -79.04
N VAL A 6 -0.82 -23.01 -78.41
CA VAL A 6 -1.04 -23.57 -77.07
C VAL A 6 -0.64 -22.50 -76.04
N ARG A 7 -1.61 -21.96 -75.31
CA ARG A 7 -1.36 -21.00 -74.22
C ARG A 7 -1.11 -21.78 -72.93
N LYS A 8 0.15 -21.89 -72.51
CA LYS A 8 0.54 -22.40 -71.18
C LYS A 8 0.13 -21.37 -70.13
N TYR A 9 -0.69 -21.78 -69.16
CA TYR A 9 -0.95 -20.98 -67.96
C TYR A 9 0.22 -21.18 -66.98
N LEU A 10 1.02 -20.14 -66.76
CA LEU A 10 1.90 -20.06 -65.59
C LEU A 10 1.03 -19.66 -64.38
N ALA A 11 0.88 -20.56 -63.42
CA ALA A 11 0.35 -20.23 -62.11
C ALA A 11 1.45 -19.50 -61.32
N PHE A 12 1.29 -18.18 -61.12
CA PHE A 12 2.07 -17.44 -60.15
C PHE A 12 1.51 -17.72 -58.76
N SER A 13 2.21 -18.54 -57.98
CA SER A 13 1.96 -18.68 -56.55
C SER A 13 2.61 -17.51 -55.83
N THR A 14 1.81 -16.53 -55.44
CA THR A 14 2.23 -15.49 -54.50
C THR A 14 2.23 -16.10 -53.09
N ALA A 15 3.41 -16.51 -52.62
CA ALA A 15 3.62 -16.80 -51.21
C ALA A 15 3.58 -15.47 -50.44
N ALA A 16 2.46 -15.16 -49.79
CA ALA A 16 2.38 -14.07 -48.83
C ALA A 16 3.18 -14.48 -47.59
N LEU A 17 4.37 -13.90 -47.42
CA LEU A 17 5.12 -13.98 -46.18
C LEU A 17 4.35 -13.19 -45.12
N VAL A 18 3.50 -13.86 -44.35
CA VAL A 18 2.93 -13.28 -43.12
C VAL A 18 4.05 -13.21 -42.11
N ALA A 19 4.66 -12.03 -41.96
CA ALA A 19 5.53 -11.75 -40.84
C ALA A 19 4.67 -11.78 -39.58
N VAL A 20 4.67 -12.93 -38.89
CA VAL A 20 4.16 -13.04 -37.53
C VAL A 20 5.16 -12.29 -36.66
N PHE A 21 4.93 -10.98 -36.49
CA PHE A 21 5.54 -10.29 -35.36
C PHE A 21 5.01 -11.00 -34.11
N PRO A 22 5.87 -11.58 -33.26
CA PRO A 22 5.42 -11.96 -31.93
C PRO A 22 4.93 -10.65 -31.31
N ASN A 23 3.61 -10.53 -31.14
CA ASN A 23 3.09 -9.59 -30.16
C ASN A 23 3.71 -10.07 -28.85
N SER A 24 4.82 -9.45 -28.46
CA SER A 24 5.24 -9.43 -27.08
C SER A 24 4.07 -8.80 -26.33
N LEU A 25 3.15 -9.65 -25.87
CA LEU A 25 2.27 -9.35 -24.77
C LEU A 25 3.20 -9.08 -23.59
N LEU A 26 3.69 -7.85 -23.51
CA LEU A 26 4.02 -7.26 -22.23
C LEU A 26 2.68 -7.23 -21.50
N ALA A 27 2.36 -8.31 -20.80
CA ALA A 27 1.30 -8.33 -19.82
C ALA A 27 1.76 -7.40 -18.71
N GLN A 28 1.56 -6.09 -18.91
CA GLN A 28 1.56 -5.14 -17.81
C GLN A 28 0.42 -5.61 -16.91
N GLN A 29 0.76 -6.35 -15.85
CA GLN A 29 -0.24 -6.94 -14.97
C GLN A 29 -1.05 -5.80 -14.40
N VAL A 30 -2.32 -5.72 -14.82
CA VAL A 30 -3.18 -4.59 -14.49
C VAL A 30 -3.35 -4.56 -12.97
N PRO A 31 -3.25 -3.38 -12.32
CA PRO A 31 -3.58 -3.23 -10.91
C PRO A 31 -4.93 -3.88 -10.58
N VAL A 32 -5.00 -4.51 -9.42
CA VAL A 32 -6.25 -5.11 -8.91
C VAL A 32 -6.80 -4.20 -7.84
N SER A 33 -8.12 -3.98 -7.82
CA SER A 33 -8.79 -3.11 -6.85
C SER A 33 -10.02 -3.76 -6.21
N LYS A 34 -10.48 -3.17 -5.11
CA LYS A 34 -11.71 -3.55 -4.41
C LYS A 34 -12.34 -2.32 -3.78
N GLU A 35 -13.66 -2.23 -3.91
CA GLU A 35 -14.46 -1.17 -3.28
C GLU A 35 -15.12 -1.69 -2.00
N ASN A 36 -15.34 -0.79 -1.05
CA ASN A 36 -16.14 -1.09 0.13
C ASN A 36 -17.62 -0.86 -0.16
N THR A 37 -18.31 -1.90 -0.66
CA THR A 37 -19.73 -1.81 -1.04
C THR A 37 -20.69 -1.63 0.14
N ALA A 38 -20.22 -1.80 1.38
CA ALA A 38 -21.01 -1.55 2.58
C ALA A 38 -21.12 -0.05 2.93
N VAL A 39 -20.35 0.82 2.26
CA VAL A 39 -20.36 2.26 2.51
C VAL A 39 -21.32 2.92 1.53
N THR A 40 -22.57 3.11 1.95
CA THR A 40 -23.50 4.00 1.25
C THR A 40 -23.19 5.44 1.63
N THR A 41 -23.04 6.29 0.61
CA THR A 41 -22.70 7.71 0.66
C THR A 41 -23.21 8.46 1.91
N ASN A 42 -22.27 9.11 2.62
CA ASN A 42 -22.45 10.14 3.65
C ASN A 42 -23.14 9.79 4.98
N SER A 43 -23.46 8.54 5.28
CA SER A 43 -23.90 8.15 6.63
C SER A 43 -23.05 7.03 7.16
N ALA A 44 -21.97 7.47 7.80
CA ALA A 44 -21.07 6.74 8.67
C ALA A 44 -20.49 5.43 8.14
N SER A 45 -19.18 5.36 8.34
CA SER A 45 -18.34 4.18 8.29
C SER A 45 -18.73 3.08 9.30
N ASP A 46 -20.01 2.92 9.62
CA ASP A 46 -20.51 2.27 10.82
C ASP A 46 -20.11 0.80 10.88
N SER A 47 -20.07 0.07 9.77
CA SER A 47 -19.68 -1.35 9.81
C SER A 47 -18.21 -1.54 10.19
N VAL A 48 -17.29 -0.77 9.58
CA VAL A 48 -15.85 -0.87 9.87
C VAL A 48 -15.52 -0.22 11.22
N ALA A 49 -16.13 0.92 11.55
CA ALA A 49 -15.95 1.56 12.84
C ALA A 49 -16.53 0.72 13.99
N THR A 50 -17.66 0.03 13.78
CA THR A 50 -18.23 -0.93 14.74
C THR A 50 -17.43 -2.22 14.80
N TYR A 51 -16.84 -2.64 13.68
CA TYR A 51 -15.98 -3.82 13.65
C TYR A 51 -14.78 -3.65 14.59
N TRP A 52 -14.12 -2.49 14.57
CA TRP A 52 -12.95 -2.20 15.39
C TRP A 52 -13.31 -1.75 16.80
N THR A 53 -13.47 -2.73 17.68
CA THR A 53 -13.53 -2.47 19.12
C THR A 53 -12.13 -2.19 19.67
N PRO A 54 -12.03 -1.42 20.78
CA PRO A 54 -10.89 -1.41 21.70
C PRO A 54 -10.08 -2.70 21.77
N GLU A 55 -10.76 -3.80 22.09
CA GLU A 55 -10.16 -5.11 22.30
C GLU A 55 -9.56 -5.67 21.01
N LYS A 56 -10.24 -5.53 19.87
CA LYS A 56 -9.72 -6.00 18.58
C LYS A 56 -8.50 -5.21 18.13
N MET A 57 -8.49 -3.90 18.37
CA MET A 57 -7.31 -3.07 18.08
C MET A 57 -6.12 -3.44 18.98
N ALA A 58 -6.37 -3.70 20.26
CA ALA A 58 -5.34 -4.11 21.21
C ALA A 58 -4.72 -5.47 20.87
N ASN A 59 -5.53 -6.41 20.38
CA ASN A 59 -5.13 -7.79 20.06
C ASN A 59 -4.75 -8.00 18.58
N ALA A 60 -4.70 -6.94 17.78
CA ALA A 60 -4.34 -7.07 16.37
C ALA A 60 -2.86 -7.45 16.23
N GLN A 61 -2.58 -8.47 15.43
CA GLN A 61 -1.30 -9.17 15.38
C GLN A 61 -0.40 -8.61 14.27
N SER A 62 0.90 -8.94 14.31
CA SER A 62 1.75 -8.77 13.13
C SER A 62 1.21 -9.62 11.99
N LEU A 63 1.19 -9.09 10.77
CA LEU A 63 1.18 -9.97 9.60
C LEU A 63 2.56 -10.64 9.52
N ASP A 64 2.59 -11.92 9.20
CA ASP A 64 3.85 -12.61 8.91
C ASP A 64 4.54 -11.94 7.71
N PRO A 65 5.86 -11.69 7.79
CA PRO A 65 6.57 -11.11 6.66
C PRO A 65 6.50 -12.04 5.44
N PRO A 66 6.38 -11.48 4.23
CA PRO A 66 6.34 -12.30 3.02
C PRO A 66 7.61 -13.15 2.89
N GLN A 67 7.44 -14.37 2.41
CA GLN A 67 8.53 -15.33 2.35
C GLN A 67 9.51 -14.94 1.24
N ALA A 68 10.77 -14.73 1.60
CA ALA A 68 11.83 -14.51 0.64
C ALA A 68 12.12 -15.81 -0.12
N ALA A 69 11.95 -15.77 -1.44
CA ALA A 69 12.54 -16.78 -2.30
C ALA A 69 14.06 -16.54 -2.34
N LEU A 70 14.87 -17.59 -2.20
CA LEU A 70 16.32 -17.55 -2.47
C LEU A 70 16.64 -17.40 -3.97
N ALA A 71 15.75 -16.76 -4.73
CA ALA A 71 15.99 -16.49 -6.13
C ALA A 71 17.07 -15.40 -6.24
N PRO A 72 18.02 -15.52 -7.20
CA PRO A 72 18.87 -14.40 -7.55
C PRO A 72 18.00 -13.18 -7.82
N LEU A 73 18.41 -12.00 -7.36
CA LEU A 73 17.83 -10.73 -7.82
C LEU A 73 17.83 -10.79 -9.35
N ALA A 74 16.65 -10.99 -9.95
CA ALA A 74 16.54 -10.99 -11.38
C ALA A 74 17.02 -9.62 -11.84
N SER A 75 18.10 -9.59 -12.63
CA SER A 75 18.56 -8.39 -13.28
C SER A 75 17.37 -7.80 -14.02
N SER A 76 16.90 -6.63 -13.58
CA SER A 76 15.73 -5.99 -14.17
C SER A 76 15.94 -5.91 -15.68
N THR A 77 14.98 -6.43 -16.43
CA THR A 77 14.94 -6.29 -17.88
C THR A 77 15.06 -4.80 -18.23
N THR A 78 15.91 -4.54 -19.22
CA THR A 78 16.38 -3.24 -19.71
C THR A 78 15.27 -2.42 -20.39
N GLU A 79 14.19 -2.12 -19.68
CA GLU A 79 13.33 -1.02 -20.07
C GLU A 79 13.95 0.28 -19.54
N PRO A 80 14.17 1.31 -20.39
CA PRO A 80 14.68 2.58 -19.90
C PRO A 80 13.76 3.08 -18.77
N PRO A 81 14.32 3.54 -17.63
CA PRO A 81 13.50 4.01 -16.53
C PRO A 81 12.56 5.10 -17.05
N LEU A 82 11.26 4.98 -16.75
CA LEU A 82 10.33 6.08 -17.01
C LEU A 82 10.89 7.38 -16.40
N PRO A 83 10.56 8.57 -16.90
CA PRO A 83 10.99 9.79 -16.22
C PRO A 83 10.56 9.77 -14.75
N SER A 84 11.47 10.17 -13.85
CA SER A 84 11.15 10.35 -12.43
C SER A 84 9.99 11.33 -12.29
N VAL A 85 8.96 10.94 -11.54
CA VAL A 85 7.82 11.77 -11.22
C VAL A 85 7.89 12.12 -9.74
N SER A 86 7.57 13.37 -9.42
CA SER A 86 7.50 13.84 -8.04
C SER A 86 6.24 14.65 -7.79
N GLY A 87 5.99 14.94 -6.52
CA GLY A 87 5.09 16.01 -6.13
C GLY A 87 5.21 16.30 -4.65
N GLU A 88 4.97 17.56 -4.33
CA GLU A 88 5.21 18.11 -3.01
C GLU A 88 4.19 17.63 -1.97
N GLY A 89 4.66 17.49 -0.74
CA GLY A 89 3.80 17.36 0.42
C GLY A 89 3.14 18.69 0.76
N LYS A 90 2.12 18.67 1.61
CA LYS A 90 1.56 19.90 2.19
C LYS A 90 1.32 19.74 3.69
N PRO A 91 1.59 20.79 4.49
CA PRO A 91 1.18 20.83 5.88
C PRO A 91 -0.36 20.79 5.99
N PRO A 92 -0.91 20.51 7.18
CA PRO A 92 -2.34 20.66 7.42
C PRO A 92 -2.87 22.06 7.12
N ILE A 93 -4.17 22.11 6.86
CA ILE A 93 -4.94 23.35 6.78
C ILE A 93 -6.00 23.46 7.88
N VAL A 94 -6.26 22.37 8.61
CA VAL A 94 -7.18 22.32 9.75
C VAL A 94 -6.38 22.21 11.04
N ASN A 95 -6.58 23.17 11.94
CA ASN A 95 -6.08 23.11 13.31
C ASN A 95 -7.02 22.25 14.15
N LEU A 96 -6.71 20.96 14.25
CA LEU A 96 -7.38 20.03 15.15
C LEU A 96 -6.53 19.84 16.40
N THR A 97 -7.10 20.09 17.58
CA THR A 97 -6.47 19.74 18.86
C THR A 97 -6.34 18.22 18.96
N PRO A 98 -5.12 17.66 19.12
CA PRO A 98 -4.93 16.22 19.22
C PRO A 98 -5.67 15.64 20.42
N ASN A 99 -6.36 14.52 20.23
CA ASN A 99 -7.01 13.81 21.32
C ASN A 99 -6.01 12.91 22.05
N ALA A 100 -5.67 13.26 23.28
CA ALA A 100 -4.77 12.48 24.13
C ALA A 100 -5.46 11.27 24.80
N ASN A 101 -6.79 11.19 24.75
CA ASN A 101 -7.53 10.15 25.43
C ASN A 101 -7.32 8.82 24.71
N PRO A 102 -6.92 7.76 25.43
CA PRO A 102 -6.79 6.44 24.83
C PRO A 102 -8.16 5.91 24.40
N LEU A 103 -8.20 5.22 23.26
CA LEU A 103 -9.37 4.46 22.82
C LEU A 103 -9.66 3.30 23.79
N PHE A 104 -8.62 2.81 24.47
CA PHE A 104 -8.67 1.68 25.39
C PHE A 104 -7.46 1.66 26.31
N THR A 105 -7.58 1.03 27.48
CA THR A 105 -6.44 0.78 28.36
C THR A 105 -5.45 -0.14 27.66
N PRO A 106 -4.20 0.31 27.39
CA PRO A 106 -3.21 -0.53 26.72
C PRO A 106 -2.96 -1.81 27.50
N LEU A 107 -2.78 -2.92 26.80
CA LEU A 107 -2.24 -4.13 27.42
C LEU A 107 -0.89 -3.77 28.05
N THR A 108 -0.66 -4.24 29.27
CA THR A 108 0.62 -4.03 29.94
C THR A 108 1.69 -4.73 29.10
N PRO A 109 2.71 -4.02 28.59
CA PRO A 109 3.77 -4.68 27.84
C PRO A 109 4.39 -5.76 28.71
N SER A 110 4.56 -6.96 28.14
CA SER A 110 5.38 -7.99 28.77
C SER A 110 6.77 -7.41 28.98
N ASN A 111 7.36 -7.58 30.17
CA ASN A 111 8.75 -7.22 30.48
C ASN A 111 9.79 -8.05 29.69
N SER A 112 9.39 -8.65 28.58
CA SER A 112 10.31 -9.34 27.68
C SER A 112 11.24 -8.31 27.07
N GLU A 113 12.54 -8.56 27.19
CA GLU A 113 13.56 -7.75 26.54
C GLU A 113 13.29 -7.73 25.03
N VAL A 114 13.02 -6.53 24.53
CA VAL A 114 12.86 -6.30 23.10
C VAL A 114 14.25 -6.32 22.48
N VAL A 115 14.50 -7.27 21.60
CA VAL A 115 15.70 -7.29 20.76
C VAL A 115 15.31 -6.79 19.36
N PRO A 116 15.74 -5.58 18.95
CA PRO A 116 15.49 -5.10 17.61
C PRO A 116 16.20 -6.00 16.59
N ASN A 117 15.44 -6.61 15.68
CA ASN A 117 16.02 -7.25 14.51
C ASN A 117 16.48 -6.16 13.53
N ASN A 118 17.71 -5.70 13.67
CA ASN A 118 18.35 -4.63 12.89
C ASN A 118 18.95 -5.11 11.55
N VAL A 119 18.50 -6.26 11.08
CA VAL A 119 18.94 -6.91 9.84
C VAL A 119 17.73 -7.29 8.99
N GLY A 120 17.70 -6.82 7.75
CA GLY A 120 16.66 -7.15 6.79
C GLY A 120 16.82 -8.58 6.25
N SER A 121 15.81 -9.07 5.53
CA SER A 121 15.77 -10.43 4.94
C SER A 121 16.91 -10.73 3.96
N ILE A 122 17.62 -9.71 3.48
CA ILE A 122 18.80 -9.82 2.60
C ILE A 122 20.12 -9.45 3.30
N GLY A 123 20.14 -9.33 4.63
CA GLY A 123 21.34 -8.96 5.40
C GLY A 123 21.66 -7.46 5.39
N ALA A 124 20.73 -6.61 4.95
CA ALA A 124 20.89 -5.16 5.02
C ALA A 124 20.71 -4.67 6.46
N TYR A 125 21.74 -4.02 7.01
CA TYR A 125 21.69 -3.44 8.35
C TYR A 125 20.93 -2.11 8.34
N PHE A 126 20.07 -1.90 9.34
CA PHE A 126 19.40 -0.64 9.57
C PHE A 126 19.33 -0.34 11.07
N THR A 127 19.43 0.93 11.45
CA THR A 127 19.20 1.34 12.84
C THR A 127 17.74 1.72 13.02
N SER A 128 17.05 1.04 13.92
CA SER A 128 15.72 1.44 14.37
C SER A 128 15.83 2.20 15.70
N SER A 129 15.03 3.24 15.86
CA SER A 129 14.87 3.95 17.12
C SER A 129 13.45 4.47 17.23
N ARG A 130 12.99 4.72 18.47
CA ARG A 130 11.77 5.51 18.67
C ARG A 130 12.02 6.93 18.18
N ILE A 131 10.97 7.61 17.75
CA ILE A 131 11.06 9.04 17.42
C ILE A 131 11.48 9.85 18.64
N VAL A 132 12.41 10.80 18.46
CA VAL A 132 12.92 11.67 19.54
C VAL A 132 12.79 13.14 19.13
N PRO A 133 12.13 13.99 19.94
CA PRO A 133 11.34 13.62 21.12
C PRO A 133 10.09 12.82 20.71
N LEU A 134 9.53 12.03 21.64
CA LEU A 134 8.32 11.24 21.35
C LEU A 134 7.15 12.10 20.89
N THR A 135 7.02 13.32 21.43
CA THR A 135 5.98 14.30 21.07
C THR A 135 6.05 14.80 19.63
N ALA A 136 7.13 14.52 18.91
CA ALA A 136 7.23 14.85 17.48
C ALA A 136 6.23 14.05 16.64
N ASP A 137 5.74 12.91 17.14
CA ASP A 137 4.71 12.10 16.48
C ASP A 137 3.43 12.88 16.19
N TRP A 138 3.10 13.89 17.01
CA TRP A 138 1.93 14.76 16.82
C TRP A 138 2.21 15.98 15.94
N SER A 139 3.40 16.09 15.36
CA SER A 139 3.77 17.23 14.52
C SER A 139 3.93 16.82 13.06
N TYR A 140 3.64 17.74 12.14
CA TYR A 140 3.98 17.54 10.74
C TYR A 140 5.52 17.54 10.60
N PRO A 141 6.12 16.61 9.83
CA PRO A 141 5.48 15.64 8.94
C PRO A 141 5.13 14.29 9.59
N TYR A 142 5.66 13.96 10.77
CA TYR A 142 5.54 12.64 11.39
C TYR A 142 4.09 12.17 11.62
N ARG A 143 3.19 13.10 11.94
CA ARG A 143 1.78 12.79 12.17
C ARG A 143 1.01 12.27 10.95
N THR A 144 1.59 12.37 9.76
CA THR A 144 1.06 11.77 8.53
C THR A 144 1.25 10.26 8.48
N VAL A 145 2.08 9.70 9.39
CA VAL A 145 2.36 8.27 9.48
C VAL A 145 1.53 7.66 10.62
N GLY A 146 0.91 6.53 10.35
CA GLY A 146 -0.04 5.90 11.27
C GLY A 146 -0.01 4.39 11.23
N LYS A 147 -0.68 3.80 12.21
CA LYS A 147 -0.92 2.35 12.27
C LYS A 147 -2.11 2.03 11.36
N LEU A 148 -1.96 1.03 10.52
CA LEU A 148 -3.03 0.51 9.67
C LEU A 148 -3.52 -0.81 10.27
N PHE A 149 -4.80 -0.87 10.61
CA PHE A 149 -5.48 -2.08 11.06
C PHE A 149 -6.29 -2.66 9.91
N PHE A 150 -6.34 -3.99 9.80
CA PHE A 150 -7.15 -4.71 8.82
C PHE A 150 -7.47 -6.10 9.33
N SER A 151 -8.43 -6.77 8.71
CA SER A 151 -8.80 -8.13 9.07
C SER A 151 -8.74 -9.07 7.88
N ASP A 152 -8.26 -10.28 8.15
CA ASP A 152 -8.32 -11.39 7.23
C ASP A 152 -9.05 -12.59 7.83
N ASN A 153 -10.13 -13.04 7.19
CA ASN A 153 -10.98 -14.15 7.66
C ASN A 153 -11.33 -14.09 9.17
N GLY A 154 -11.56 -12.87 9.69
CA GLY A 154 -11.90 -12.62 11.10
C GLY A 154 -10.70 -12.44 12.04
N VAL A 155 -9.47 -12.71 11.58
CA VAL A 155 -8.23 -12.43 12.32
C VAL A 155 -7.79 -10.99 12.05
N ASN A 156 -7.31 -10.30 13.08
CA ASN A 156 -6.96 -8.89 13.03
C ASN A 156 -5.44 -8.70 12.93
N PHE A 157 -5.02 -7.82 12.04
CA PHE A 157 -3.62 -7.56 11.74
C PHE A 157 -3.31 -6.07 11.72
N VAL A 158 -2.01 -5.76 11.81
CA VAL A 158 -1.50 -4.40 11.77
C VAL A 158 -0.37 -4.26 10.76
N CYS A 159 -0.34 -3.08 10.13
CA CYS A 159 0.71 -2.59 9.25
C CYS A 159 0.99 -1.11 9.57
N SER A 160 1.80 -0.47 8.73
CA SER A 160 1.99 0.98 8.73
C SER A 160 1.47 1.58 7.42
N ALA A 161 1.05 2.84 7.47
CA ALA A 161 0.73 3.60 6.27
C ALA A 161 1.05 5.08 6.46
N SER A 162 1.10 5.83 5.35
CA SER A 162 1.35 7.27 5.36
C SER A 162 0.38 8.01 4.46
N VAL A 163 -0.06 9.20 4.87
CA VAL A 163 -0.92 10.06 4.04
C VAL A 163 -0.14 10.63 2.86
N LEU A 164 -0.55 10.26 1.65
CA LEU A 164 0.07 10.66 0.38
C LEU A 164 -0.70 11.82 -0.28
N ARG A 165 -2.02 11.84 -0.16
CA ARG A 165 -2.91 12.89 -0.73
C ARG A 165 -4.08 13.16 0.20
N PRO A 166 -4.91 14.19 -0.05
CA PRO A 166 -6.01 14.53 0.83
C PRO A 166 -6.88 13.35 1.28
N ARG A 167 -7.12 12.34 0.43
CA ARG A 167 -7.85 11.10 0.77
C ARG A 167 -7.07 9.80 0.59
N ILE A 168 -5.79 9.87 0.24
CA ILE A 168 -5.03 8.67 -0.16
C ILE A 168 -3.94 8.41 0.85
N ILE A 169 -3.91 7.18 1.36
CA ILE A 169 -2.78 6.65 2.12
C ILE A 169 -2.01 5.64 1.27
N LEU A 170 -0.69 5.60 1.46
CA LEU A 170 0.23 4.64 0.86
C LEU A 170 0.60 3.59 1.91
N THR A 171 0.63 2.32 1.51
CA THR A 171 1.09 1.18 2.31
C THR A 171 1.72 0.12 1.40
N ALA A 172 2.14 -1.01 1.97
CA ALA A 172 2.65 -2.14 1.18
C ALA A 172 1.50 -2.91 0.52
N GLY A 173 1.78 -3.57 -0.60
CA GLY A 173 0.82 -4.47 -1.27
C GLY A 173 0.42 -5.62 -0.35
N HIS A 174 1.39 -6.20 0.36
CA HIS A 174 1.14 -7.30 1.31
C HIS A 174 0.27 -6.89 2.48
N CYS A 175 0.17 -5.60 2.80
CA CYS A 175 -0.71 -5.10 3.85
C CYS A 175 -2.18 -5.05 3.41
N VAL A 176 -2.46 -5.19 2.11
CA VAL A 176 -3.83 -5.11 1.58
C VAL A 176 -4.29 -6.38 0.87
N HIS A 177 -3.36 -7.19 0.35
CA HIS A 177 -3.67 -8.31 -0.54
C HIS A 177 -2.70 -9.48 -0.33
N ARG A 178 -3.21 -10.72 -0.39
CA ARG A 178 -2.41 -11.96 -0.19
C ARG A 178 -1.43 -12.31 -1.32
N GLY A 179 -1.49 -11.60 -2.43
CA GLY A 179 -0.76 -11.92 -3.66
C GLY A 179 -1.33 -13.12 -4.45
N SER A 180 -2.57 -13.54 -4.17
CA SER A 180 -3.24 -14.71 -4.77
C SER A 180 -4.05 -14.43 -6.04
N GLY A 181 -3.88 -13.25 -6.63
CA GLY A 181 -4.69 -12.72 -7.73
C GLY A 181 -6.11 -12.31 -7.34
N GLY A 182 -6.76 -11.55 -8.23
CA GLY A 182 -8.19 -11.24 -8.18
C GLY A 182 -8.66 -10.43 -6.97
N SER A 183 -9.96 -10.09 -6.91
CA SER A 183 -10.51 -9.26 -5.82
C SER A 183 -10.70 -10.02 -4.50
N SER A 184 -10.68 -11.36 -4.53
CA SER A 184 -10.83 -12.21 -3.34
C SER A 184 -9.57 -12.23 -2.47
N GLY A 185 -8.40 -11.87 -3.01
CA GLY A 185 -7.16 -11.82 -2.26
C GLY A 185 -7.04 -10.60 -1.33
N PHE A 186 -7.91 -9.61 -1.47
CA PHE A 186 -7.94 -8.44 -0.58
C PHE A 186 -8.43 -8.77 0.82
N TYR A 187 -7.73 -8.20 1.81
CA TYR A 187 -8.23 -8.10 3.17
C TYR A 187 -9.42 -7.14 3.28
N SER A 188 -9.92 -6.95 4.49
CA SER A 188 -11.12 -6.17 4.76
C SER A 188 -10.97 -5.33 6.02
N ASN A 189 -11.98 -4.51 6.30
CA ASN A 189 -12.06 -3.67 7.51
C ASN A 189 -10.82 -2.78 7.71
N PHE A 190 -10.31 -2.13 6.67
CA PHE A 190 -9.16 -1.24 6.84
C PHE A 190 -9.52 -0.03 7.70
N MET A 191 -8.72 0.22 8.74
CA MET A 191 -8.80 1.38 9.63
C MET A 191 -7.41 1.98 9.79
N PHE A 192 -7.24 3.24 9.40
CA PHE A 192 -5.98 3.95 9.53
C PHE A 192 -6.01 4.95 10.68
N VAL A 193 -5.00 4.91 11.55
CA VAL A 193 -4.90 5.79 12.71
C VAL A 193 -3.58 6.57 12.67
N PRO A 194 -3.58 7.82 12.16
CA PRO A 194 -2.40 8.68 12.15
C PRO A 194 -1.92 9.00 13.57
N SER A 195 -0.61 8.98 13.78
CA SER A 195 0.04 9.21 15.09
C SER A 195 -0.44 8.27 16.21
N TYR A 196 -0.85 7.05 15.86
CA TYR A 196 -1.31 6.08 16.85
C TYR A 196 -0.22 5.75 17.85
N ARG A 197 -0.48 5.79 19.15
CA ARG A 197 0.47 5.31 20.16
C ARG A 197 -0.27 4.91 21.42
N ASP A 198 0.03 3.73 21.96
CA ASP A 198 -0.52 3.25 23.23
C ASP A 198 -2.06 3.40 23.31
N GLY A 199 -2.76 2.95 22.27
CA GLY A 199 -4.22 3.04 22.18
C GLY A 199 -4.77 4.44 21.88
N VAL A 200 -3.94 5.48 21.82
CA VAL A 200 -4.37 6.85 21.51
C VAL A 200 -4.51 7.06 20.01
N ALA A 201 -5.56 7.75 19.59
CA ALA A 201 -5.83 8.16 18.21
C ALA A 201 -5.92 9.69 18.10
N PRO A 202 -4.78 10.41 18.13
CA PRO A 202 -4.77 11.86 18.29
C PRO A 202 -5.47 12.59 17.15
N TYR A 203 -5.40 12.03 15.95
CA TYR A 203 -6.00 12.56 14.72
C TYR A 203 -7.15 11.70 14.20
N ARG A 204 -7.86 11.03 15.13
CA ARG A 204 -9.03 10.17 14.86
C ARG A 204 -8.67 8.87 14.11
N GLN A 205 -9.68 8.03 13.94
CA GLN A 205 -9.59 6.75 13.22
C GLN A 205 -10.28 6.91 11.86
N TRP A 206 -9.63 6.53 10.77
CA TRP A 206 -10.09 6.78 9.39
C TRP A 206 -10.38 5.47 8.67
N THR A 207 -11.66 5.26 8.33
CA THR A 207 -12.10 4.09 7.57
C THR A 207 -11.87 4.25 6.08
N TRP A 208 -11.85 3.15 5.35
CA TRP A 208 -11.61 3.08 3.91
C TRP A 208 -12.88 3.06 3.04
N SER A 209 -12.77 3.55 1.80
CA SER A 209 -13.76 3.42 0.72
C SER A 209 -13.29 2.50 -0.40
N TRP A 210 -11.99 2.54 -0.72
CA TRP A 210 -11.44 1.86 -1.89
C TRP A 210 -9.99 1.47 -1.66
N VAL A 211 -9.57 0.33 -2.23
CA VAL A 211 -8.19 -0.14 -2.14
C VAL A 211 -7.74 -0.71 -3.48
N ILE A 212 -6.46 -0.48 -3.81
CA ILE A 212 -5.81 -1.02 -5.01
C ILE A 212 -4.38 -1.39 -4.69
N THR A 213 -3.91 -2.46 -5.32
CA THR A 213 -2.50 -2.85 -5.32
C THR A 213 -2.07 -3.14 -6.76
N THR A 214 -0.76 -3.21 -6.96
CA THR A 214 -0.16 -3.46 -8.26
C THR A 214 -0.46 -4.88 -8.75
N GLY A 215 -0.45 -5.09 -10.06
CA GLY A 215 -0.61 -6.45 -10.59
C GLY A 215 0.57 -7.35 -10.22
N GLU A 216 1.77 -6.75 -10.17
CA GLU A 216 3.03 -7.38 -9.78
C GLU A 216 2.98 -7.92 -8.35
N TRP A 217 2.37 -7.19 -7.41
CA TRP A 217 2.12 -7.73 -6.07
C TRP A 217 0.96 -8.72 -6.09
N ALA A 218 -0.18 -8.33 -6.70
CA ALA A 218 -1.39 -9.11 -6.66
C ALA A 218 -1.22 -10.53 -7.22
N SER A 219 -0.30 -10.74 -8.16
CA SER A 219 -0.04 -12.03 -8.82
C SER A 219 1.27 -12.69 -8.37
N SER A 220 1.85 -12.24 -7.26
CA SER A 220 3.17 -12.66 -6.78
C SER A 220 3.18 -13.98 -5.99
N ASN A 221 2.01 -14.52 -5.64
CA ASN A 221 1.85 -15.57 -4.62
C ASN A 221 2.46 -15.22 -3.25
N GLY A 222 2.56 -13.92 -2.93
CA GLY A 222 3.12 -13.43 -1.66
C GLY A 222 4.65 -13.50 -1.58
N GLY A 223 5.33 -13.75 -2.70
CA GLY A 223 6.77 -13.90 -2.75
C GLY A 223 7.52 -12.56 -2.83
N VAL A 224 8.68 -12.50 -2.16
CA VAL A 224 9.68 -11.43 -2.30
C VAL A 224 11.03 -12.00 -2.79
N PRO A 225 11.89 -11.22 -3.48
CA PRO A 225 11.75 -9.79 -3.83
C PRO A 225 10.63 -9.54 -4.83
N ASN A 226 9.92 -8.41 -4.65
CA ASN A 226 8.87 -7.96 -5.55
C ASN A 226 9.18 -6.53 -6.02
N SER A 227 9.02 -6.27 -7.31
CA SER A 227 9.33 -4.95 -7.90
C SER A 227 8.35 -3.85 -7.51
N ALA A 228 7.15 -4.21 -7.01
CA ALA A 228 6.08 -3.26 -6.74
C ALA A 228 5.15 -3.69 -5.59
N ASP A 229 5.72 -4.09 -4.45
CA ASP A 229 4.97 -4.33 -3.19
C ASP A 229 4.48 -3.01 -2.56
N PHE A 230 3.53 -2.36 -3.23
CA PHE A 230 2.86 -1.18 -2.72
C PHE A 230 1.36 -1.18 -3.07
N ALA A 231 0.61 -0.43 -2.28
CA ALA A 231 -0.82 -0.24 -2.43
C ALA A 231 -1.23 1.15 -1.97
N ILE A 232 -2.36 1.60 -2.49
CA ILE A 232 -3.02 2.81 -1.99
C ILE A 232 -4.42 2.47 -1.51
N ILE A 233 -4.83 3.14 -0.44
CA ILE A 233 -6.18 3.08 0.11
C ILE A 233 -6.76 4.49 0.07
N GLU A 234 -7.97 4.62 -0.47
CA GLU A 234 -8.78 5.81 -0.29
C GLU A 234 -9.52 5.74 1.05
N VAL A 235 -9.42 6.80 1.84
CA VAL A 235 -10.08 6.94 3.14
C VAL A 235 -11.28 7.88 3.07
N ASN A 236 -12.31 7.54 3.84
CA ASN A 236 -13.54 8.30 3.96
C ASN A 236 -13.31 9.65 4.64
N ASP A 237 -14.02 10.68 4.18
CA ASP A 237 -14.07 11.96 4.87
C ASP A 237 -14.76 11.83 6.23
N GLN A 238 -14.43 12.73 7.16
CA GLN A 238 -15.09 12.82 8.46
C GLN A 238 -15.65 14.20 8.71
N PHE A 239 -16.81 14.26 9.36
CA PHE A 239 -17.40 15.52 9.80
C PHE A 239 -16.65 16.04 11.04
N VAL A 240 -15.89 17.12 10.88
CA VAL A 240 -15.05 17.71 11.93
C VAL A 240 -15.22 19.23 11.91
N ASN A 241 -15.53 19.81 13.07
CA ASN A 241 -15.74 21.25 13.26
C ASN A 241 -16.76 21.84 12.26
N GLY A 242 -17.89 21.16 12.06
CA GLY A 242 -18.98 21.65 11.20
C GLY A 242 -18.79 21.47 9.70
N SER A 243 -17.80 20.68 9.25
CA SER A 243 -17.56 20.43 7.83
C SER A 243 -16.99 19.03 7.58
N ASN A 244 -17.23 18.48 6.38
CA ASN A 244 -16.51 17.28 5.93
C ASN A 244 -15.04 17.63 5.71
N ARG A 245 -14.15 16.89 6.38
CA ARG A 245 -12.70 17.04 6.31
C ARG A 245 -12.08 15.77 5.77
N ARG A 246 -11.10 15.96 4.89
CA ARG A 246 -10.27 14.89 4.36
C ARG A 246 -9.09 14.67 5.31
N ILE A 247 -8.53 13.46 5.33
CA ILE A 247 -7.42 13.14 6.25
C ILE A 247 -6.23 14.09 6.08
N GLY A 248 -5.89 14.44 4.84
CA GLY A 248 -4.78 15.34 4.54
C GLY A 248 -5.02 16.79 4.95
N ASP A 249 -6.28 17.22 5.11
CA ASP A 249 -6.58 18.56 5.62
C ASP A 249 -6.22 18.68 7.10
N ILE A 250 -6.38 17.57 7.85
CA ILE A 250 -6.13 17.48 9.30
C ILE A 250 -4.68 17.13 9.62
N THR A 251 -4.09 16.19 8.89
CA THR A 251 -2.75 15.66 9.18
C THR A 251 -1.66 16.33 8.35
N GLY A 252 -2.00 16.89 7.19
CA GLY A 252 -1.05 17.15 6.10
C GLY A 252 -0.84 15.88 5.27
N TYR A 253 0.05 15.94 4.27
CA TYR A 253 0.46 14.77 3.51
C TYR A 253 1.91 14.89 3.05
N LEU A 254 2.53 13.74 2.82
CA LEU A 254 3.92 13.64 2.38
C LEU A 254 4.04 13.88 0.88
N GLY A 255 5.22 14.37 0.48
CA GLY A 255 5.63 14.37 -0.92
C GLY A 255 6.02 12.97 -1.36
N TYR A 256 6.19 12.79 -2.67
CA TYR A 256 6.62 11.53 -3.26
C TYR A 256 7.57 11.77 -4.42
N GLN A 257 8.39 10.78 -4.69
CA GLN A 257 9.29 10.80 -5.82
C GLN A 257 9.61 9.36 -6.26
N THR A 258 9.55 9.09 -7.56
CA THR A 258 9.91 7.79 -8.12
C THR A 258 11.37 7.77 -8.59
N GLN A 259 12.00 6.59 -8.58
CA GLN A 259 13.37 6.37 -9.12
C GLN A 259 14.45 7.26 -8.50
N ARG A 260 14.34 7.49 -7.20
CA ARG A 260 15.23 8.37 -6.43
C ARG A 260 15.66 7.75 -5.11
N LEU A 261 15.73 6.42 -5.02
CA LEU A 261 16.21 5.79 -3.78
C LEU A 261 17.74 5.91 -3.63
N ILE A 262 18.49 5.82 -4.73
CA ILE A 262 19.96 5.87 -4.73
C ILE A 262 20.42 7.21 -5.32
N PRO A 263 21.42 7.90 -4.74
CA PRO A 263 22.22 7.55 -3.56
C PRO A 263 21.68 8.13 -2.24
N ASN A 264 20.36 8.20 -2.06
CA ASN A 264 19.78 8.93 -0.93
C ASN A 264 19.83 8.14 0.39
N HIS A 265 19.99 8.87 1.50
CA HIS A 265 19.68 8.35 2.81
C HIS A 265 18.16 8.33 2.99
N ALA A 266 17.61 7.16 3.33
CA ALA A 266 16.18 7.00 3.59
C ALA A 266 15.93 6.90 5.10
N THR A 267 14.92 7.65 5.58
CA THR A 267 14.34 7.44 6.90
C THR A 267 13.00 6.75 6.73
N LEU A 268 12.85 5.58 7.34
CA LEU A 268 11.60 4.82 7.30
C LEU A 268 10.85 5.05 8.61
N LEU A 269 9.59 5.46 8.49
CA LEU A 269 8.69 5.66 9.62
C LEU A 269 7.66 4.54 9.62
N GLY A 270 7.42 3.93 10.77
CA GLY A 270 6.46 2.83 10.89
C GLY A 270 6.17 2.44 12.33
N TYR A 271 5.28 1.45 12.47
CA TYR A 271 4.78 0.89 13.71
C TYR A 271 5.20 -0.58 13.81
N PRO A 272 6.49 -0.86 14.10
CA PRO A 272 6.96 -2.22 14.28
C PRO A 272 6.26 -2.86 15.48
N VAL A 273 6.10 -4.17 15.40
CA VAL A 273 5.42 -5.02 16.42
C VAL A 273 6.37 -6.02 17.08
N ASN A 274 7.64 -5.95 16.72
CA ASN A 274 8.75 -6.70 17.29
C ASN A 274 9.72 -5.80 18.08
N LEU A 275 9.26 -4.60 18.47
CA LEU A 275 9.98 -3.62 19.28
C LEU A 275 9.33 -3.41 20.68
#